data_AF-A0A7C5NUV4-F1
#
_entry.id   AF-A0A7C5NUV4-F1
#
_cell.length_a   1.000
_cell.length_b   1.000
_cell.length_c   1.000
_cell.angle_alpha   90.00
_cell.angle_beta   90.00
_cell.angle_gamma   90.00
#
_symmetry.space_group_name_H-M   'P 1'
#
loop_
_entity.id
_entity.type
_entity.pdbx_description
1 polymer ?
#
loop_
_entity_poly.entity_id
_entity_poly.type
_entity_poly.pdbx_seq_one_letter_code
_entity_poly.pdbx_strand_id
1 'polypeptide(L)'
;MKKNLGLILGLLIIMSSINLAVAEEELLFEGYLNKGDSILVGPLVVVLQDVRKDYVENEYKAMILIMKDIKVLNMGYASLEVPNPDKIQELLTNTTFLYAMAETLGYNTTNPIELAQF
;
A
#
# COMPACT_ATOMS: atom_id res chain seq x y z
N MET A 1 14.36 -15.35 -46.27
CA MET A 1 13.19 -14.88 -45.49
C MET A 1 12.88 -15.74 -44.25
N LYS A 2 12.89 -17.08 -44.32
CA LYS A 2 12.55 -17.96 -43.17
C LYS A 2 13.44 -17.81 -41.93
N LYS A 3 14.75 -17.53 -42.09
CA LYS A 3 15.69 -17.32 -40.97
C LYS A 3 15.44 -16.03 -40.17
N ASN A 4 15.00 -14.96 -40.84
CA ASN A 4 14.73 -13.67 -40.18
C ASN A 4 13.40 -13.71 -39.43
N LEU A 5 12.46 -14.56 -39.87
CA LEU A 5 11.16 -14.73 -39.21
C LEU A 5 11.31 -15.38 -37.83
N GLY A 6 12.19 -16.39 -37.69
CA GLY A 6 12.49 -17.02 -36.40
C GLY A 6 13.19 -16.09 -35.42
N LEU A 7 14.00 -15.17 -35.93
CA LEU A 7 14.70 -14.16 -35.12
C LEU A 7 13.73 -13.10 -34.59
N ILE A 8 12.79 -12.65 -35.44
CA ILE A 8 11.71 -11.73 -35.03
C ILE A 8 10.77 -12.39 -34.02
N LEU A 9 10.43 -13.68 -34.23
CA LEU A 9 9.57 -14.43 -33.32
C LEU A 9 10.24 -14.66 -31.96
N GLY A 10 11.54 -14.96 -31.94
CA GLY A 10 12.33 -15.05 -30.71
C GLY A 10 12.39 -13.73 -29.96
N LEU A 11 12.55 -12.61 -30.66
CA LEU A 11 12.58 -11.27 -30.06
C LEU A 11 11.23 -10.88 -29.44
N LEU A 12 10.12 -11.26 -30.10
CA LEU A 12 8.76 -11.05 -29.60
C LEU A 12 8.47 -11.82 -28.31
N ILE A 13 8.97 -13.06 -28.20
CA ILE A 13 8.81 -13.87 -27.00
C ILE A 13 9.60 -13.28 -25.83
N ILE A 14 10.83 -12.79 -26.07
CA ILE A 14 11.64 -12.14 -25.05
C ILE A 14 11.02 -10.82 -24.58
N MET A 15 10.37 -10.07 -25.48
CA MET A 15 9.66 -8.84 -25.11
C MET A 15 8.37 -9.10 -24.32
N SER A 16 7.68 -10.23 -24.57
CA SER A 16 6.47 -10.60 -23.80
C SER A 16 6.74 -10.98 -22.34
N SER A 17 7.96 -11.41 -22.01
CA SER A 17 8.37 -11.75 -20.64
C SER A 17 8.87 -10.55 -19.82
N ILE A 18 8.86 -9.33 -20.39
CA ILE A 18 9.21 -8.09 -19.70
C ILE A 18 7.96 -7.28 -19.32
N ASN A 19 6.84 -7.94 -19.07
CA ASN A 19 5.81 -7.36 -18.21
C ASN A 19 6.26 -7.51 -16.75
N LEU A 20 7.32 -6.79 -16.36
CA LEU A 20 7.41 -6.33 -14.99
C LEU A 20 6.29 -5.29 -14.86
N ALA A 21 5.08 -5.76 -14.58
CA ALA A 21 4.16 -4.97 -13.81
C ALA A 21 4.89 -4.69 -12.50
N VAL A 22 5.53 -3.53 -12.43
CA VAL A 22 5.84 -2.89 -11.16
C VAL A 22 4.46 -2.67 -10.56
N ALA A 23 3.99 -3.66 -9.82
CA ALA A 23 2.94 -3.43 -8.85
C ALA A 23 3.53 -2.33 -7.97
N GLU A 24 3.04 -1.11 -8.16
CA GLU A 24 3.14 -0.12 -7.10
C GLU A 24 2.55 -0.86 -5.89
N GLU A 25 3.41 -1.20 -4.93
CA GLU A 25 3.00 -1.80 -3.67
C GLU A 25 2.03 -0.80 -3.03
N GLU A 26 0.75 -0.94 -3.35
CA GLU A 26 -0.33 -0.28 -2.65
C GLU A 26 -0.18 -0.75 -1.20
N LEU A 27 0.21 0.17 -0.31
CA LEU A 27 0.58 -0.16 1.05
C LEU A 27 -0.58 -0.92 1.69
N LEU A 28 -0.30 -2.20 1.96
CA LEU A 28 -1.18 -3.37 2.06
C LEU A 28 -2.20 -3.37 3.21
N PHE A 29 -2.86 -2.24 3.53
CA PHE A 29 -3.80 -2.20 4.65
C PHE A 29 -4.96 -1.24 4.40
N GLU A 30 -6.18 -1.78 4.46
CA GLU A 30 -7.41 -1.00 4.50
C GLU A 30 -7.39 -0.05 5.72
N GLY A 31 -7.61 1.24 5.48
CA GLY A 31 -7.64 2.28 6.53
C GLY A 31 -6.39 3.17 6.63
N TYR A 32 -5.34 2.92 5.83
CA TYR A 32 -4.20 3.83 5.72
C TYR A 32 -4.43 4.86 4.60
N LEU A 33 -3.84 6.06 4.76
CA LEU A 33 -3.93 7.13 3.76
C LEU A 33 -2.74 7.05 2.81
N ASN A 34 -2.99 7.11 1.51
CA ASN A 34 -1.95 7.32 0.51
C ASN A 34 -1.60 8.81 0.38
N LYS A 35 -0.49 9.10 -0.28
CA LYS A 35 -0.11 10.47 -0.60
C LYS A 35 -1.18 11.13 -1.47
N GLY A 36 -1.69 12.26 -1.02
CA GLY A 36 -2.78 12.99 -1.65
C GLY A 36 -4.16 12.61 -1.12
N ASP A 37 -4.29 11.50 -0.39
CA ASP A 37 -5.54 11.12 0.24
C ASP A 37 -5.89 12.05 1.40
N SER A 38 -7.18 12.12 1.68
CA SER A 38 -7.71 12.94 2.75
C SER A 38 -8.77 12.20 3.56
N ILE A 39 -8.81 12.48 4.85
CA ILE A 39 -9.85 12.02 5.76
C ILE A 39 -10.60 13.20 6.36
N LEU A 40 -11.89 13.00 6.60
CA LEU A 40 -12.75 13.95 7.28
C LEU A 40 -12.77 13.64 8.78
N VAL A 41 -12.40 14.63 9.58
CA VAL A 41 -12.43 14.56 11.05
C VAL A 41 -13.33 15.68 11.57
N GLY A 42 -14.63 15.38 11.68
CA GLY A 42 -15.64 16.39 11.98
C GLY A 42 -15.66 17.49 10.90
N PRO A 43 -15.44 18.78 11.24
CA PRO A 43 -15.37 19.86 10.26
C PRO A 43 -14.00 20.02 9.58
N LEU A 44 -13.04 19.14 9.90
CA LEU A 44 -11.67 19.24 9.41
C LEU A 44 -11.44 18.30 8.22
N VAL A 45 -10.69 18.80 7.25
CA VAL A 45 -10.10 18.00 6.17
C VAL A 45 -8.62 17.81 6.50
N VAL A 46 -8.20 16.56 6.71
CA VAL A 46 -6.81 16.20 6.99
C VAL A 46 -6.25 15.50 5.76
N VAL A 47 -5.19 16.05 5.19
CA VAL A 47 -4.58 15.55 3.93
C VAL A 47 -3.15 15.10 4.21
N LEU A 48 -2.79 13.90 3.74
CA LEU A 48 -1.41 13.44 3.71
C LEU A 48 -0.72 14.01 2.46
N GLN A 49 0.05 15.08 2.61
CA GLN A 49 0.67 15.78 1.48
C GLN A 49 1.94 15.08 0.98
N ASP A 50 2.75 14.55 1.89
CA ASP A 50 4.02 13.90 1.54
C ASP A 50 4.47 12.95 2.65
N VAL A 51 5.34 12.00 2.30
CA VAL A 51 6.03 11.13 3.26
C VAL A 51 7.51 11.13 2.90
N ARG A 52 8.37 11.44 3.87
CA ARG A 52 9.82 11.53 3.67
C ARG A 52 10.56 10.79 4.76
N LYS A 53 11.67 10.16 4.38
CA LYS A 53 12.61 9.61 5.36
C LYS A 53 13.52 10.73 5.87
N ASP A 54 13.52 10.96 7.18
CA ASP A 54 14.51 11.76 7.88
C ASP A 54 15.73 10.88 8.14
N TYR A 55 16.84 11.18 7.48
CA TYR A 55 18.08 10.40 7.61
C TYR A 55 18.90 10.76 8.86
N VAL A 56 18.59 11.88 9.52
CA VAL A 56 19.26 12.27 10.77
C VAL A 56 18.72 11.45 11.93
N GLU A 57 17.39 11.35 12.01
CA GLU A 57 16.69 10.60 13.06
C GLU A 57 16.40 9.14 12.64
N ASN A 58 16.62 8.80 11.37
CA ASN A 58 16.27 7.51 10.74
C ASN A 58 14.78 7.14 10.90
N GLU A 59 13.91 8.14 10.87
CA GLU A 59 12.46 8.01 10.98
C GLU A 59 11.75 8.42 9.69
N TYR A 60 10.53 7.93 9.46
CA TYR A 60 9.68 8.48 8.41
C TYR A 60 8.82 9.60 8.99
N LYS A 61 8.68 10.70 8.25
CA LYS A 61 7.87 11.85 8.62
C LYS A 61 6.82 12.10 7.54
N ALA A 62 5.56 12.24 7.96
CA ALA A 62 4.44 12.62 7.11
C ALA A 62 4.22 14.13 7.19
N MET A 63 4.07 14.78 6.03
CA MET A 63 3.56 16.14 5.95
C MET A 63 2.03 16.11 5.98
N ILE A 64 1.45 16.60 7.06
CA ILE A 64 0.00 16.64 7.26
C ILE A 64 -0.48 18.07 7.08
N LEU A 65 -1.48 18.24 6.22
CA LEU A 65 -2.20 19.49 6.03
C LEU A 65 -3.59 19.38 6.66
N ILE A 66 -3.91 20.30 7.57
CA ILE A 66 -5.21 20.37 8.23
C ILE A 66 -5.93 21.63 7.76
N MET A 67 -7.12 21.46 7.21
CA MET A 67 -7.96 22.54 6.69
C MET A 67 -9.34 22.53 7.31
N LYS A 68 -9.98 23.70 7.34
CA LYS A 68 -11.41 23.86 7.63
C LYS A 68 -11.96 24.91 6.69
N ASP A 69 -13.03 24.61 5.98
CA ASP A 69 -13.67 25.54 5.03
C ASP A 69 -12.67 26.16 4.04
N ILE A 70 -11.75 25.34 3.50
CA ILE A 70 -10.67 25.74 2.56
C ILE A 70 -9.56 26.58 3.22
N LYS A 71 -9.70 26.98 4.48
CA LYS A 71 -8.66 27.67 5.24
C LYS A 71 -7.69 26.67 5.85
N VAL A 72 -6.39 26.84 5.56
CA VAL A 72 -5.31 26.08 6.21
C VAL A 72 -5.24 26.48 7.69
N LEU A 73 -5.39 25.49 8.57
CA LEU A 73 -5.26 25.65 10.02
C LEU A 73 -3.87 25.25 10.50
N ASN A 74 -3.32 24.17 9.95
CA ASN A 74 -1.98 23.69 10.28
C ASN A 74 -1.37 22.96 9.09
N MET A 75 -0.04 23.01 9.00
CA MET A 75 0.75 22.27 8.03
C MET A 75 2.11 21.97 8.65
N GLY A 76 2.43 20.69 8.81
CA GLY A 76 3.66 20.30 9.49
C GLY A 76 4.05 18.85 9.25
N TYR A 77 5.29 18.53 9.62
CA TYR A 77 5.78 17.16 9.61
C TYR A 77 5.51 16.51 10.96
N ALA A 78 4.94 15.32 10.94
CA ALA A 78 4.76 14.45 12.10
C ALA A 78 5.52 13.14 11.87
N SER A 79 6.23 12.64 12.90
CA SER A 79 6.87 11.33 12.83
C SER A 79 5.82 10.24 12.67
N LEU A 80 6.11 9.29 11.79
CA LEU A 80 5.33 8.08 11.56
C LEU A 80 6.02 6.91 12.25
N GLU A 81 5.24 6.15 13.01
CA GLU A 81 5.66 4.82 13.43
C GLU A 81 5.53 3.87 12.24
N VAL A 82 6.67 3.43 11.71
CA VAL A 82 6.67 2.43 10.65
C VAL A 82 6.47 1.04 11.27
N PRO A 83 5.42 0.29 10.86
CA PRO A 83 5.20 -1.06 11.33
C PRO A 83 6.42 -1.96 11.09
N ASN A 84 6.67 -2.91 12.00
CA ASN A 84 7.77 -3.86 11.84
C ASN A 84 7.45 -4.86 10.70
N PRO A 85 8.21 -4.87 9.60
CA PRO A 85 7.91 -5.70 8.43
C PRO A 85 8.04 -7.20 8.72
N ASP A 86 9.00 -7.61 9.56
CA ASP A 86 9.18 -9.01 9.92
C ASP A 86 7.98 -9.54 10.71
N LYS A 87 7.44 -8.73 11.62
CA LYS A 87 6.22 -9.07 12.37
C LYS A 87 5.00 -9.11 11.47
N ILE A 88 4.89 -8.20 10.50
CA ILE A 88 3.81 -8.26 9.50
C ILE A 88 3.89 -9.58 8.74
N GLN A 89 5.07 -9.94 8.25
CA GLN A 89 5.26 -11.18 7.50
C GLN A 89 4.98 -12.43 8.34
N GLU A 90 5.36 -12.42 9.62
CA GLU A 90 5.00 -13.47 10.59
C GLU A 90 3.47 -13.59 10.73
N LEU A 91 2.77 -12.47 10.91
CA LEU A 91 1.31 -12.47 11.06
C LEU A 91 0.60 -12.92 9.78
N LEU A 92 1.07 -12.50 8.61
CA LEU A 92 0.53 -12.91 7.30
C LEU A 92 0.78 -14.39 6.97
N THR A 93 1.68 -15.07 7.69
CA THR A 93 1.89 -16.52 7.54
C THR A 93 1.20 -17.33 8.65
N ASN A 94 0.66 -16.65 9.66
CA ASN A 94 -0.05 -17.27 10.77
C ASN A 94 -1.53 -17.45 10.43
N THR A 95 -1.90 -18.67 10.06
CA THR A 95 -3.29 -19.01 9.70
C THR A 95 -4.28 -18.68 10.82
N THR A 96 -3.93 -18.90 12.09
CA THR A 96 -4.82 -18.60 13.22
C THR A 96 -5.12 -17.10 13.31
N PHE A 97 -4.10 -16.26 13.07
CA PHE A 97 -4.28 -14.82 13.02
C PHE A 97 -5.19 -14.40 11.86
N LEU A 98 -4.95 -14.93 10.65
CA LEU A 98 -5.76 -14.61 9.48
C LEU A 98 -7.22 -15.02 9.65
N TYR A 99 -7.49 -16.19 10.23
CA TYR A 99 -8.85 -16.63 10.56
C TYR A 99 -9.53 -15.69 11.54
N ALA A 100 -8.86 -15.34 12.64
CA ALA A 100 -9.40 -14.41 13.63
C ALA A 100 -9.68 -13.03 13.01
N MET A 101 -8.77 -12.53 12.16
CA MET A 101 -8.94 -11.26 11.46
C MET A 101 -10.16 -11.30 10.52
N ALA A 102 -10.26 -12.33 9.67
CA ALA A 102 -11.39 -12.52 8.76
C ALA A 102 -12.73 -12.58 9.52
N GLU A 103 -12.80 -13.31 10.65
CA GLU A 103 -14.00 -13.35 11.50
C GLU A 103 -14.38 -11.97 12.04
N THR A 104 -13.40 -11.18 12.52
CA THR A 104 -13.66 -9.84 13.06
C THR A 104 -14.10 -8.84 12.00
N LEU A 105 -13.66 -9.03 10.75
CA LEU A 105 -14.07 -8.23 9.60
C LEU A 105 -15.40 -8.69 8.99
N GLY A 106 -16.00 -9.77 9.52
CA GLY A 106 -17.31 -10.27 9.09
C GLY A 106 -17.28 -11.21 7.89
N TYR A 107 -16.10 -11.72 7.52
CA TYR A 107 -15.95 -12.68 6.42
C TYR A 107 -16.36 -14.09 6.87
N ASN A 108 -16.89 -14.87 5.93
CA ASN A 108 -17.18 -16.28 6.15
C ASN A 108 -15.90 -17.11 5.99
N THR A 109 -15.27 -17.45 7.12
CA THR A 109 -14.05 -18.26 7.16
C THR A 109 -14.21 -19.71 6.68
N THR A 110 -15.45 -20.17 6.50
CA THR A 110 -15.72 -21.50 5.89
C THR A 110 -15.81 -21.43 4.37
N ASN A 111 -15.87 -20.22 3.77
CA ASN A 111 -15.84 -20.01 2.33
C ASN A 111 -14.39 -19.79 1.87
N PRO A 112 -13.79 -20.73 1.11
CA PRO A 112 -12.39 -20.64 0.69
C PRO A 112 -12.10 -19.48 -0.26
N ILE A 113 -13.12 -18.91 -0.93
CA ILE A 113 -12.94 -17.75 -1.81
C ILE A 113 -12.81 -16.46 -0.99
N GLU A 114 -13.55 -16.35 0.10
CA GLU A 114 -13.48 -15.19 1.01
C GLU A 114 -12.20 -15.22 1.84
N LEU A 115 -11.76 -16.40 2.28
CA LEU A 115 -10.51 -16.57 3.02
C LEU A 115 -9.28 -16.26 2.17
N ALA A 116 -9.32 -16.51 0.85
CA ALA A 116 -8.20 -16.26 -0.06
C ALA A 116 -7.92 -14.75 -0.30
N GLN A 117 -8.70 -13.84 0.30
CA GLN A 117 -8.43 -12.40 0.27
C GLN A 117 -7.40 -11.97 1.33
N PHE A 118 -6.91 -12.90 2.16
CA PHE A 118 -5.99 -12.68 3.27
C PHE A 118 -4.79 -13.63 3.18
#